data_AF-A0AA97I8V9-F1
#
_entry.id   AF-A0AA97I8V9-F1
#
_cell.length_a   1.000
_cell.length_b   1.000
_cell.length_c   1.000
_cell.angle_alpha   90.00
_cell.angle_beta   90.00
_cell.angle_gamma   90.00
#
_symmetry.space_group_name_H-M   'P 1'
#
loop_
_entity.id
_entity.type
_entity.pdbx_description
1 polymer ?
#
loop_
_entity_poly.entity_id
_entity_poly.type
_entity_poly.pdbx_seq_one_letter_code
_entity_poly.pdbx_strand_id
1 'polypeptide(L)'
;MSKTYRLLKREGTFYYRRRVPKPYVELLGKSTIKDCLMTSSAKEAASRRAQKDVEYDTLFASFDDKIEAKLNPPAMTQADAMKLVRAFVEKKDAEAEKSFAEDPPGSENQRKEMLAESTQDWASLADPRFLKENGIDNRILEEVTANIPFKFDQSIFSYAQFYSLVIRGLRELHRRDVARLKAEHEQSAFDQLFADGAVNAALVHTPMAKPKSLMTFGDLADRFVEDYCDEAVVKGTSQKTIDSTRAETSFVKEAIGEATIVSDIDYEVCKEFRKLLARTPSNRKKIYGHLSVEEAADQAAKDGKPTLSHITQNTYLRTLTAVLKHGVRIGCISQVPSEGLQPLSGKTKASEKRRPFSPSELITIFNAPLYRGCVDDGRNYAKPGPDVIRRARFWFPLIGLFTGMRANEIAQLKVADLKEMKGGHFYFDVNDADGKKLKTKTSTRAVCRQGLWNRLG
;
A
#
# COMPACT_ATOMS: atom_id res chain seq x y z
N MET A 1 -38.93 -47.78 -23.13
CA MET A 1 -38.90 -47.27 -21.73
C MET A 1 -39.71 -48.21 -20.84
N SER A 2 -39.25 -48.52 -19.63
CA SER A 2 -39.91 -49.46 -18.71
C SER A 2 -41.37 -49.08 -18.42
N LYS A 3 -42.30 -50.06 -18.43
CA LYS A 3 -43.73 -49.88 -18.09
C LYS A 3 -43.96 -49.41 -16.64
N THR A 4 -42.94 -49.50 -15.78
CA THR A 4 -42.98 -49.11 -14.36
C THR A 4 -42.13 -47.87 -14.04
N TYR A 5 -41.59 -47.18 -15.05
CA TYR A 5 -40.80 -45.96 -14.83
C TYR A 5 -41.62 -44.91 -14.06
N ARG A 6 -41.09 -44.48 -12.90
CA ARG A 6 -41.71 -43.54 -11.94
C ARG A 6 -43.05 -43.98 -11.33
N LEU A 7 -43.40 -45.26 -11.45
CA LEU A 7 -44.61 -45.84 -10.86
C LEU A 7 -44.25 -46.87 -9.79
N LEU A 8 -44.88 -46.76 -8.63
CA LEU A 8 -44.74 -47.70 -7.52
C LEU A 8 -46.13 -48.18 -7.09
N LYS A 9 -46.38 -49.48 -7.10
CA LYS A 9 -47.65 -50.05 -6.62
C LYS A 9 -47.50 -50.47 -5.16
N ARG A 10 -48.41 -50.04 -4.29
CA ARG A 10 -48.47 -50.43 -2.88
C ARG A 10 -49.92 -50.60 -2.47
N GLU A 11 -50.24 -51.73 -1.84
CA GLU A 11 -51.59 -52.02 -1.30
C GLU A 11 -52.70 -51.78 -2.35
N GLY A 12 -52.48 -52.28 -3.57
CA GLY A 12 -53.46 -52.18 -4.67
C GLY A 12 -53.47 -50.84 -5.42
N THR A 13 -52.87 -49.77 -4.89
CA THR A 13 -52.89 -48.42 -5.48
C THR A 13 -51.55 -48.02 -6.08
N PHE A 14 -51.55 -47.32 -7.21
CA PHE A 14 -50.35 -46.77 -7.83
C PHE A 14 -49.96 -45.41 -7.25
N TYR A 15 -48.65 -45.20 -7.09
CA TYR A 15 -48.02 -43.97 -6.65
C TYR A 15 -47.03 -43.49 -7.71
N TYR A 16 -47.00 -42.18 -7.92
CA TYR A 16 -45.93 -41.52 -8.65
C TYR A 16 -44.71 -41.40 -7.74
N ARG A 17 -43.52 -41.73 -8.24
CA ARG A 17 -42.26 -41.55 -7.52
C ARG A 17 -41.19 -41.02 -8.46
N ARG A 18 -40.72 -39.81 -8.21
CA ARG A 18 -39.64 -39.17 -8.96
C ARG A 18 -38.56 -38.66 -8.03
N ARG A 19 -37.29 -38.92 -8.38
CA ARG A 19 -36.16 -38.30 -7.70
C ARG A 19 -36.07 -36.84 -8.12
N VAL A 20 -35.96 -35.94 -7.15
CA VAL A 20 -35.73 -34.52 -7.41
C VAL A 20 -34.28 -34.36 -7.93
N PRO A 21 -34.04 -33.69 -9.07
CA PRO A 21 -32.68 -33.48 -9.55
C PRO A 21 -31.89 -32.65 -8.53
N LYS A 22 -30.58 -32.91 -8.40
CA LYS A 22 -29.73 -32.35 -7.33
C LYS A 22 -29.89 -30.82 -7.13
N PRO A 23 -29.94 -29.97 -8.18
CA PRO A 23 -30.05 -28.52 -8.01
C PRO A 23 -31.35 -28.05 -7.33
N TYR A 24 -32.42 -28.85 -7.39
CA TYR A 24 -33.75 -28.48 -6.90
C TYR A 24 -34.04 -29.00 -5.48
N VAL A 25 -33.18 -29.84 -4.91
CA VAL A 25 -33.42 -30.53 -3.63
C VAL A 25 -33.52 -29.53 -2.48
N GLU A 26 -32.65 -28.52 -2.46
CA GLU A 26 -32.62 -27.47 -1.44
C GLU A 26 -33.85 -26.56 -1.53
N LEU A 27 -34.28 -26.21 -2.76
CA LEU A 27 -35.45 -25.35 -3.01
C LEU A 27 -36.77 -26.02 -2.64
N LEU A 28 -36.89 -27.33 -2.90
CA LEU A 28 -38.11 -28.09 -2.64
C LEU A 28 -38.14 -28.73 -1.25
N GLY A 29 -37.02 -28.67 -0.51
CA GLY A 29 -36.85 -29.29 0.80
C GLY A 29 -37.00 -30.83 0.81
N LYS A 30 -36.99 -31.47 -0.37
CA LYS A 30 -37.27 -32.91 -0.53
C LYS A 30 -36.39 -33.50 -1.63
N SER A 31 -35.87 -34.71 -1.39
CA SER A 31 -35.05 -35.45 -2.36
C SER A 31 -35.85 -36.36 -3.29
N THR A 32 -37.10 -36.65 -2.92
CA THR A 32 -38.02 -37.53 -3.67
C THR A 32 -39.44 -36.99 -3.57
N ILE A 33 -40.09 -36.92 -4.72
CA ILE A 33 -41.52 -36.64 -4.85
C ILE A 33 -42.29 -37.95 -4.80
N LYS A 34 -43.39 -37.99 -4.04
CA LYS A 34 -44.27 -39.14 -3.95
C LYS A 34 -45.74 -38.70 -3.87
N ASP A 35 -46.49 -38.97 -4.94
CA ASP A 35 -47.91 -38.64 -5.01
C ASP A 35 -48.75 -39.90 -5.18
N CYS A 36 -49.92 -39.95 -4.55
CA CYS A 36 -50.88 -41.02 -4.79
C CYS A 36 -51.59 -40.77 -6.12
N LEU A 37 -51.61 -41.78 -7.01
CA LEU A 37 -52.32 -41.67 -8.29
C LEU A 37 -53.77 -42.14 -8.20
N MET A 38 -54.25 -42.59 -7.02
CA MET A 38 -55.65 -42.93 -6.75
C MET A 38 -56.28 -43.88 -7.80
N THR A 39 -55.52 -44.86 -8.27
CA THR A 39 -55.99 -45.90 -9.21
C THR A 39 -55.25 -47.21 -9.00
N SER A 40 -55.93 -48.33 -9.22
CA SER A 40 -55.37 -49.69 -9.25
C SER A 40 -55.09 -50.16 -10.68
N SER A 41 -55.55 -49.41 -11.70
CA SER A 41 -55.40 -49.70 -13.13
C SER A 41 -54.05 -49.21 -13.66
N ALA A 42 -53.26 -50.10 -14.25
CA ALA A 42 -51.95 -49.76 -14.79
C ALA A 42 -52.02 -48.77 -15.98
N LYS A 43 -53.07 -48.86 -16.80
CA LYS A 43 -53.28 -47.96 -17.95
C LYS A 43 -53.60 -46.54 -17.47
N GLU A 44 -54.47 -46.42 -16.49
CA GLU A 44 -54.84 -45.13 -15.91
C GLU A 44 -53.67 -44.52 -15.12
N ALA A 45 -52.93 -45.33 -14.37
CA ALA A 45 -51.72 -44.90 -13.67
C ALA A 45 -50.66 -44.34 -14.65
N ALA A 46 -50.49 -44.95 -15.82
CA ALA A 46 -49.58 -44.43 -16.85
C ALA A 46 -50.02 -43.07 -17.40
N SER A 47 -51.33 -42.85 -17.57
CA SER A 47 -51.88 -41.56 -18.00
C SER A 47 -51.69 -40.47 -16.92
N ARG A 48 -52.05 -40.76 -15.67
CA ARG A 48 -51.87 -39.82 -14.54
C ARG A 48 -50.40 -39.54 -14.24
N ARG A 49 -49.50 -40.53 -14.45
CA ARG A 49 -48.05 -40.31 -14.42
C ARG A 49 -47.61 -39.27 -15.44
N ALA A 50 -48.09 -39.34 -16.68
CA ALA A 50 -47.71 -38.38 -17.72
C ALA A 50 -48.14 -36.96 -17.35
N GLN A 51 -49.33 -36.79 -16.78
CA GLN A 51 -49.79 -35.49 -16.23
C GLN A 51 -48.86 -34.99 -15.12
N LYS A 52 -48.50 -35.87 -14.18
CA LYS A 52 -47.55 -35.56 -13.10
C LYS A 52 -46.14 -35.25 -13.60
N ASP A 53 -45.68 -35.91 -14.67
CA ASP A 53 -44.40 -35.60 -15.29
C ASP A 53 -44.40 -34.17 -15.83
N VAL A 54 -45.44 -33.77 -16.56
CA VAL A 54 -45.60 -32.38 -17.06
C VAL A 54 -45.71 -31.38 -15.91
N GLU A 55 -46.51 -31.68 -14.87
CA GLU A 55 -46.65 -30.83 -13.69
C GLU A 55 -45.30 -30.58 -13.01
N TYR A 56 -44.53 -31.63 -12.76
CA TYR A 56 -43.23 -31.50 -12.11
C TYR A 56 -42.14 -30.96 -13.03
N ASP A 57 -42.18 -31.23 -14.33
CA ASP A 57 -41.28 -30.58 -15.31
C ASP A 57 -41.54 -29.08 -15.37
N THR A 58 -42.81 -28.66 -15.35
CA THR A 58 -43.20 -27.24 -15.27
C THR A 58 -42.75 -26.62 -13.95
N LEU A 59 -42.91 -27.34 -12.83
CA LEU A 59 -42.43 -26.90 -11.53
C LEU A 59 -40.91 -26.73 -11.53
N PHE A 60 -40.15 -27.69 -12.07
CA PHE A 60 -38.69 -27.54 -12.18
C PHE A 60 -38.30 -26.36 -13.06
N ALA A 61 -38.93 -26.22 -14.24
CA ALA A 61 -38.69 -25.07 -15.11
C ALA A 61 -38.95 -23.72 -14.41
N SER A 62 -39.94 -23.65 -13.52
CA SER A 62 -40.20 -22.43 -12.72
C SER A 62 -39.07 -22.06 -11.73
N PHE A 63 -38.14 -22.98 -11.47
CA PHE A 63 -36.96 -22.76 -10.65
C PHE A 63 -35.66 -22.61 -11.46
N ASP A 64 -35.70 -22.78 -12.79
CA ASP A 64 -34.50 -22.73 -13.63
C ASP A 64 -33.77 -21.39 -13.48
N ASP A 65 -34.49 -20.26 -13.55
CA ASP A 65 -33.90 -18.92 -13.36
C ASP A 65 -33.22 -18.77 -11.98
N LYS A 66 -33.81 -19.35 -10.93
CA LYS A 66 -33.25 -19.30 -9.57
C LYS A 66 -32.00 -20.17 -9.43
N ILE A 67 -31.99 -21.31 -10.10
CA ILE A 67 -30.83 -22.22 -10.12
C ILE A 67 -29.71 -21.62 -10.97
N GLU A 68 -30.04 -21.04 -12.12
CA GLU A 68 -29.10 -20.37 -13.00
C GLU A 68 -28.46 -19.16 -12.31
N ALA A 69 -29.24 -18.34 -11.61
CA ALA A 69 -28.71 -17.24 -10.80
C ALA A 69 -27.80 -17.72 -9.64
N LYS A 70 -28.08 -18.89 -9.05
CA LYS A 70 -27.23 -19.48 -8.00
C LYS A 70 -25.93 -20.08 -8.55
N LEU A 71 -25.98 -20.67 -9.75
CA LEU A 71 -24.81 -21.29 -10.40
C LEU A 71 -23.92 -20.25 -11.10
N ASN A 72 -24.52 -19.24 -11.70
CA ASN A 72 -23.87 -18.15 -12.41
C ASN A 72 -24.29 -16.80 -11.81
N PRO A 73 -23.83 -16.48 -10.60
CA PRO A 73 -24.12 -15.19 -9.99
C PRO A 73 -23.61 -14.05 -10.90
N PRO A 74 -24.37 -12.95 -11.03
CA PRO A 74 -23.91 -11.77 -11.74
C PRO A 74 -22.60 -11.24 -11.16
N ALA A 75 -21.81 -10.57 -12.00
CA ALA A 75 -20.63 -9.86 -11.52
C ALA A 75 -21.07 -8.70 -10.63
N MET A 76 -20.46 -8.56 -9.46
CA MET A 76 -20.75 -7.45 -8.56
C MET A 76 -20.41 -6.13 -9.23
N THR A 77 -21.33 -5.17 -9.18
CA THR A 77 -21.04 -3.78 -9.56
C THR A 77 -20.64 -2.96 -8.33
N GLN A 78 -20.05 -1.79 -8.57
CA GLN A 78 -19.79 -0.83 -7.50
C GLN A 78 -21.08 -0.40 -6.76
N ALA A 79 -22.20 -0.26 -7.48
CA ALA A 79 -23.48 0.13 -6.89
C ALA A 79 -24.03 -0.96 -5.96
N ASP A 80 -23.94 -2.22 -6.37
CA ASP A 80 -24.33 -3.37 -5.54
C ASP A 80 -23.48 -3.41 -4.26
N ALA A 81 -22.17 -3.31 -4.41
CA ALA A 81 -21.23 -3.29 -3.29
C ALA A 81 -21.54 -2.15 -2.29
N MET A 82 -21.81 -0.94 -2.78
CA MET A 82 -22.18 0.20 -1.92
C MET A 82 -23.47 -0.06 -1.16
N LYS A 83 -24.50 -0.61 -1.82
CA LYS A 83 -25.78 -0.94 -1.19
C LYS A 83 -25.61 -1.95 -0.05
N LEU A 84 -24.78 -2.96 -0.27
CA LEU A 84 -24.50 -4.01 0.71
C LEU A 84 -23.77 -3.47 1.94
N VAL A 85 -22.71 -2.69 1.72
CA VAL A 85 -21.94 -2.11 2.83
C VAL A 85 -22.80 -1.12 3.63
N ARG A 86 -23.67 -0.32 2.98
CA ARG A 86 -24.63 0.55 3.68
C ARG A 86 -25.57 -0.22 4.58
N ALA A 87 -26.24 -1.25 4.05
CA ALA A 87 -27.16 -2.07 4.81
C ALA A 87 -26.48 -2.73 6.01
N PHE A 88 -25.21 -3.14 5.85
CA PHE A 88 -24.40 -3.65 6.95
C PHE A 88 -24.14 -2.59 8.03
N VAL A 89 -23.70 -1.39 7.64
CA VAL A 89 -23.44 -0.28 8.58
C VAL A 89 -24.73 0.11 9.32
N GLU A 90 -25.83 0.29 8.62
CA GLU A 90 -27.13 0.63 9.23
C GLU A 90 -27.58 -0.42 10.26
N LYS A 91 -27.46 -1.70 9.90
CA LYS A 91 -27.77 -2.82 10.80
C LYS A 91 -26.90 -2.77 12.07
N LYS A 92 -25.58 -2.62 11.90
CA LYS A 92 -24.63 -2.61 13.01
C LYS A 92 -24.79 -1.39 13.91
N ASP A 93 -25.06 -0.23 13.32
CA ASP A 93 -25.30 1.00 14.07
C ASP A 93 -26.57 0.90 14.92
N ALA A 94 -27.65 0.33 14.36
CA ALA A 94 -28.88 0.07 15.12
C ALA A 94 -28.68 -0.96 16.25
N GLU A 95 -27.87 -2.00 16.03
CA GLU A 95 -27.47 -2.96 17.07
C GLU A 95 -26.68 -2.26 18.20
N ALA A 96 -25.74 -1.38 17.84
CA ALA A 96 -24.92 -0.63 18.79
C ALA A 96 -25.73 0.41 19.57
N GLU A 97 -26.65 1.12 18.91
CA GLU A 97 -27.55 2.08 19.56
C GLU A 97 -28.46 1.39 20.58
N LYS A 98 -29.04 0.24 20.21
CA LYS A 98 -29.84 -0.58 21.14
C LYS A 98 -29.01 -1.05 22.34
N SER A 99 -27.80 -1.56 22.09
CA SER A 99 -26.90 -2.00 23.16
C SER A 99 -26.52 -0.85 24.10
N PHE A 100 -26.26 0.34 23.55
CA PHE A 100 -25.90 1.52 24.35
C PHE A 100 -27.08 2.02 25.21
N ALA A 101 -28.31 1.92 24.70
CA ALA A 101 -29.51 2.26 25.46
C ALA A 101 -29.81 1.25 26.58
N GLU A 102 -29.50 -0.02 26.38
CA GLU A 102 -29.69 -1.09 27.38
C GLU A 102 -28.61 -1.06 28.48
N ASP A 103 -27.35 -0.80 28.12
CA ASP A 103 -26.21 -0.80 29.04
C ASP A 103 -25.28 0.42 28.77
N PRO A 104 -25.68 1.62 29.23
CA PRO A 104 -24.85 2.82 29.06
C PRO A 104 -23.63 2.79 30.01
N PRO A 105 -22.57 3.57 29.74
CA PRO A 105 -21.41 3.63 30.61
C PRO A 105 -21.79 4.02 32.05
N GLY A 106 -21.50 3.15 33.01
CA GLY A 106 -21.84 3.34 34.43
C GLY A 106 -20.96 4.36 35.15
N SER A 107 -19.87 4.82 34.51
CA SER A 107 -19.00 5.88 35.04
C SER A 107 -18.28 6.66 33.94
N GLU A 108 -17.81 7.86 34.29
CA GLU A 108 -17.01 8.71 33.39
C GLU A 108 -15.67 8.04 32.99
N ASN A 109 -15.09 7.21 33.86
CA ASN A 109 -13.88 6.46 33.54
C ASN A 109 -14.16 5.37 32.51
N GLN A 110 -15.24 4.60 32.69
CA GLN A 110 -15.68 3.60 31.71
C GLN A 110 -15.97 4.25 30.35
N ARG A 111 -16.61 5.42 30.33
CA ARG A 111 -16.85 6.19 29.11
C ARG A 111 -15.55 6.59 28.40
N LYS A 112 -14.52 7.02 29.14
CA LYS A 112 -13.19 7.37 28.60
C LYS A 112 -12.45 6.15 28.05
N GLU A 113 -12.56 5.00 28.70
CA GLU A 113 -11.97 3.74 28.24
C GLU A 113 -12.61 3.30 26.92
N MET A 114 -13.94 3.26 26.85
CA MET A 114 -14.68 2.95 25.61
C MET A 114 -14.36 3.91 24.46
N LEU A 115 -14.19 5.20 24.78
CA LEU A 115 -13.79 6.22 23.81
C LEU A 115 -12.38 5.98 23.28
N ALA A 116 -11.43 5.64 24.16
CA ALA A 116 -10.05 5.34 23.80
C ALA A 116 -9.97 4.09 22.92
N GLU A 117 -10.70 3.03 23.28
CA GLU A 117 -10.81 1.78 22.53
C GLU A 117 -11.38 2.03 21.13
N SER A 118 -12.53 2.70 21.03
CA SER A 118 -13.16 3.03 19.74
C SER A 118 -12.26 3.89 18.84
N THR A 119 -11.50 4.81 19.43
CA THR A 119 -10.55 5.67 18.70
C THR A 119 -9.33 4.86 18.21
N GLN A 120 -8.82 3.95 19.04
CA GLN A 120 -7.70 3.08 18.71
C GLN A 120 -8.07 2.06 17.62
N ASP A 121 -9.26 1.47 17.69
CA ASP A 121 -9.76 0.56 16.67
C ASP A 121 -9.92 1.27 15.33
N TRP A 122 -10.54 2.46 15.32
CA TRP A 122 -10.63 3.30 14.13
C TRP A 122 -9.27 3.59 13.48
N ALA A 123 -8.25 3.87 14.31
CA ALA A 123 -6.89 4.13 13.83
C ALA A 123 -6.23 2.86 13.29
N SER A 124 -6.50 1.71 13.91
CA SER A 124 -5.93 0.41 13.53
C SER A 124 -6.47 -0.09 12.19
N LEU A 125 -7.73 0.23 11.86
CA LEU A 125 -8.33 -0.04 10.55
C LEU A 125 -7.64 0.71 9.38
N ALA A 126 -6.76 1.67 9.66
CA ALA A 126 -5.95 2.34 8.65
C ALA A 126 -4.65 1.59 8.28
N ASP A 127 -4.22 0.59 9.07
CA ASP A 127 -3.06 -0.25 8.74
C ASP A 127 -3.51 -1.57 8.07
N PRO A 128 -3.20 -1.78 6.78
CA PRO A 128 -3.52 -3.04 6.09
C PRO A 128 -2.93 -4.29 6.74
N ARG A 129 -1.84 -4.17 7.51
CA ARG A 129 -1.22 -5.30 8.23
C ARG A 129 -2.04 -5.71 9.45
N PHE A 130 -2.57 -4.73 10.19
CA PHE A 130 -3.43 -4.98 11.34
C PHE A 130 -4.66 -5.82 10.96
N LEU A 131 -5.29 -5.50 9.82
CA LEU A 131 -6.47 -6.22 9.35
C LEU A 131 -6.16 -7.69 9.00
N LYS A 132 -5.01 -7.93 8.37
CA LYS A 132 -4.58 -9.27 7.93
C LYS A 132 -4.08 -10.14 9.08
N GLU A 133 -3.39 -9.55 10.05
CA GLU A 133 -2.87 -10.28 11.22
C GLU A 133 -3.98 -10.70 12.19
N ASN A 134 -5.07 -9.94 12.26
CA ASN A 134 -6.19 -10.22 13.17
C ASN A 134 -7.36 -10.99 12.53
N GLY A 135 -7.26 -11.38 11.26
CA GLY A 135 -8.33 -12.09 10.55
C GLY A 135 -9.65 -11.32 10.44
N ILE A 136 -9.60 -10.00 10.68
CA ILE A 136 -10.73 -9.07 10.62
C ILE A 136 -11.22 -8.97 9.17
N ASP A 137 -10.31 -9.17 8.21
CA ASP A 137 -10.61 -9.26 6.80
C ASP A 137 -11.64 -10.37 6.52
N ASN A 138 -11.38 -11.62 6.89
CA ASN A 138 -12.25 -12.74 6.48
C ASN A 138 -13.60 -12.77 7.22
N ARG A 139 -13.63 -12.53 8.54
CA ARG A 139 -14.87 -12.64 9.34
C ARG A 139 -15.91 -11.57 9.00
N ILE A 140 -15.47 -10.33 8.85
CA ILE A 140 -16.36 -9.23 8.51
C ILE A 140 -16.74 -9.31 7.03
N LEU A 141 -15.83 -9.72 6.14
CA LEU A 141 -16.17 -9.96 4.74
C LEU A 141 -17.20 -11.08 4.60
N GLU A 142 -17.06 -12.18 5.34
CA GLU A 142 -18.07 -13.23 5.40
C GLU A 142 -19.41 -12.70 5.91
N GLU A 143 -19.45 -11.84 6.92
CA GLU A 143 -20.69 -11.27 7.44
C GLU A 143 -21.35 -10.27 6.47
N VAL A 144 -20.54 -9.43 5.80
CA VAL A 144 -21.01 -8.46 4.80
C VAL A 144 -21.44 -9.16 3.51
N THR A 145 -20.81 -10.29 3.16
CA THR A 145 -21.09 -11.06 1.93
C THR A 145 -21.93 -12.32 2.14
N ALA A 146 -22.36 -12.59 3.38
CA ALA A 146 -23.15 -13.75 3.71
C ALA A 146 -24.47 -13.73 2.94
N ASN A 147 -24.68 -14.76 2.10
CA ASN A 147 -25.88 -14.96 1.28
C ASN A 147 -26.03 -14.06 0.05
N ILE A 148 -24.94 -13.54 -0.50
CA ILE A 148 -24.98 -12.63 -1.64
C ILE A 148 -24.72 -13.36 -2.96
N PRO A 149 -25.60 -13.25 -3.98
CA PRO A 149 -25.47 -13.95 -5.25
C PRO A 149 -24.60 -13.15 -6.23
N PHE A 150 -23.42 -12.67 -5.82
CA PHE A 150 -22.50 -11.99 -6.73
C PHE A 150 -21.15 -12.70 -6.80
N LYS A 151 -20.54 -12.70 -7.98
CA LYS A 151 -19.13 -13.06 -8.16
C LYS A 151 -18.27 -11.81 -8.29
N PHE A 152 -17.04 -11.89 -7.83
CA PHE A 152 -16.03 -10.86 -8.10
C PHE A 152 -15.50 -11.03 -9.52
N ASP A 153 -15.52 -9.94 -10.29
CA ASP A 153 -14.91 -9.87 -11.61
C ASP A 153 -13.90 -8.73 -11.61
N GLN A 154 -12.63 -9.05 -11.81
CA GLN A 154 -11.53 -8.10 -11.71
C GLN A 154 -11.58 -6.99 -12.78
N SER A 155 -12.31 -7.21 -13.88
CA SER A 155 -12.50 -6.23 -14.95
C SER A 155 -13.66 -5.26 -14.69
N ILE A 156 -14.59 -5.61 -13.80
CA ILE A 156 -15.80 -4.83 -13.49
C ILE A 156 -15.68 -4.20 -12.11
N PHE A 157 -15.46 -5.01 -11.07
CA PHE A 157 -15.31 -4.56 -9.70
C PHE A 157 -14.48 -5.56 -8.90
N SER A 158 -13.27 -5.14 -8.55
CA SER A 158 -12.30 -6.00 -7.90
C SER A 158 -12.62 -6.21 -6.41
N TYR A 159 -12.16 -7.34 -5.89
CA TYR A 159 -12.18 -7.63 -4.46
C TYR A 159 -11.50 -6.53 -3.62
N ALA A 160 -10.41 -5.94 -4.11
CA ALA A 160 -9.72 -4.86 -3.41
C ALA A 160 -10.59 -3.59 -3.28
N GLN A 161 -11.38 -3.26 -4.29
CA GLN A 161 -12.32 -2.14 -4.24
C GLN A 161 -13.46 -2.41 -3.26
N PHE A 162 -14.01 -3.63 -3.26
CA PHE A 162 -15.02 -4.04 -2.28
C PHE A 162 -14.48 -3.97 -0.84
N TYR A 163 -13.28 -4.52 -0.63
CA TYR A 163 -12.60 -4.50 0.66
C TYR A 163 -12.39 -3.07 1.18
N SER A 164 -12.02 -2.14 0.29
CA SER A 164 -11.89 -0.72 0.64
C SER A 164 -13.22 -0.11 1.10
N LEU A 165 -14.36 -0.47 0.48
CA LEU A 165 -15.67 -0.02 0.91
C LEU A 165 -16.03 -0.57 2.30
N VAL A 166 -15.73 -1.84 2.58
CA VAL A 166 -15.96 -2.45 3.89
C VAL A 166 -15.17 -1.72 4.98
N ILE A 167 -13.89 -1.42 4.76
CA ILE A 167 -13.08 -0.64 5.71
C ILE A 167 -13.70 0.74 5.97
N ARG A 168 -14.24 1.40 4.93
CA ARG A 168 -14.93 2.69 5.11
C ARG A 168 -16.17 2.55 5.98
N GLY A 169 -16.95 1.48 5.80
CA GLY A 169 -18.11 1.19 6.65
C GLY A 169 -17.74 0.93 8.11
N LEU A 170 -16.68 0.17 8.37
CA LEU A 170 -16.21 -0.06 9.75
C LEU A 170 -15.74 1.23 10.42
N ARG A 171 -15.00 2.06 9.68
CA ARG A 171 -14.56 3.37 10.19
C ARG A 171 -15.73 4.32 10.44
N GLU A 172 -16.81 4.21 9.68
CA GLU A 172 -18.05 4.94 9.94
C GLU A 172 -18.66 4.50 11.28
N LEU A 173 -18.79 3.20 11.52
CA LEU A 173 -19.34 2.65 12.77
C LEU A 173 -18.59 3.17 14.00
N HIS A 174 -17.26 3.08 14.02
CA HIS A 174 -16.47 3.59 15.15
C HIS A 174 -16.62 5.09 15.37
N ARG A 175 -16.83 5.88 14.31
CA ARG A 175 -17.07 7.32 14.46
C ARG A 175 -18.46 7.60 15.04
N ARG A 176 -19.47 6.82 14.65
CA ARG A 176 -20.79 6.87 15.28
C ARG A 176 -20.73 6.44 16.74
N ASP A 177 -19.94 5.43 17.09
CA ASP A 177 -19.69 5.02 18.48
C ASP A 177 -19.07 6.16 19.30
N VAL A 178 -18.03 6.81 18.77
CA VAL A 178 -17.39 7.98 19.39
C VAL A 178 -18.38 9.12 19.58
N ALA A 179 -19.21 9.41 18.58
CA ALA A 179 -20.23 10.46 18.65
C ALA A 179 -21.30 10.15 19.70
N ARG A 180 -21.77 8.89 19.77
CA ARG A 180 -22.67 8.40 20.82
C ARG A 180 -22.06 8.58 22.21
N LEU A 181 -20.79 8.22 22.40
CA LEU A 181 -20.08 8.39 23.67
C LEU A 181 -19.88 9.85 24.08
N LYS A 182 -19.73 10.76 23.11
CA LYS A 182 -19.57 12.20 23.35
C LYS A 182 -20.89 12.98 23.44
N ALA A 183 -22.02 12.34 23.19
CA ALA A 183 -23.34 12.99 23.03
C ALA A 183 -23.38 14.01 21.87
N GLU A 184 -22.55 13.83 20.84
CA GLU A 184 -22.47 14.67 19.65
C GLU A 184 -23.42 14.12 18.56
N HIS A 185 -24.73 14.24 18.76
CA HIS A 185 -25.76 13.64 17.88
C HIS A 185 -26.12 14.49 16.64
N GLU A 186 -25.37 15.56 16.35
CA GLU A 186 -25.71 16.51 15.28
C GLU A 186 -25.43 15.96 13.86
N GLN A 187 -24.65 14.88 13.73
CA GLN A 187 -24.26 14.30 12.44
C GLN A 187 -24.77 12.85 12.30
N SER A 188 -25.62 12.60 11.29
CA SER A 188 -26.10 11.24 10.99
C SER A 188 -25.07 10.38 10.23
N ALA A 189 -24.04 11.00 9.63
CA ALA A 189 -22.96 10.27 8.98
C ALA A 189 -21.63 11.05 8.94
N PHE A 190 -20.51 10.32 9.10
CA PHE A 190 -19.14 10.86 9.06
C PHE A 190 -18.40 10.56 7.75
N ASP A 191 -18.97 9.73 6.89
CA ASP A 191 -18.56 9.51 5.50
C ASP A 191 -19.78 9.72 4.59
N GLN A 192 -19.58 10.44 3.47
CA GLN A 192 -20.62 10.76 2.50
C GLN A 192 -21.28 9.52 1.90
N LEU A 193 -20.55 8.41 1.89
CA LEU A 193 -21.10 7.13 1.48
C LEU A 193 -22.29 6.72 2.36
N PHE A 194 -22.38 7.15 3.62
CA PHE A 194 -23.44 6.74 4.55
C PHE A 194 -24.39 7.89 4.94
N ALA A 195 -24.33 9.03 4.26
CA ALA A 195 -25.23 10.15 4.49
C ALA A 195 -26.64 9.90 3.91
N ASP A 196 -27.67 10.37 4.61
CA ASP A 196 -29.07 10.24 4.19
C ASP A 196 -29.32 10.91 2.83
N GLY A 197 -30.06 10.23 1.93
CA GLY A 197 -30.38 10.75 0.59
C GLY A 197 -29.35 10.45 -0.51
N ALA A 198 -28.28 9.71 -0.21
CA ALA A 198 -27.25 9.34 -1.17
C ALA A 198 -27.68 8.25 -2.20
N VAL A 199 -28.97 8.17 -2.53
CA VAL A 199 -29.56 7.14 -3.42
C VAL A 199 -29.45 7.52 -4.91
N ASN A 200 -29.23 8.81 -5.25
CA ASN A 200 -29.23 9.25 -6.66
C ASN A 200 -27.93 9.90 -7.16
N ALA A 201 -26.86 9.95 -6.37
CA ALA A 201 -25.59 10.57 -6.78
C ALA A 201 -24.61 9.60 -7.49
N ALA A 202 -25.01 8.34 -7.72
CA ALA A 202 -24.09 7.27 -8.16
C ALA A 202 -23.92 7.13 -9.70
N LEU A 203 -24.55 7.99 -10.52
CA LEU A 203 -24.44 7.93 -11.99
C LEU A 203 -23.51 8.97 -12.60
N VAL A 204 -22.85 9.79 -11.79
CA VAL A 204 -21.87 10.76 -12.29
C VAL A 204 -20.58 10.53 -11.54
N HIS A 205 -19.53 10.18 -12.27
CA HIS A 205 -18.14 10.34 -11.83
C HIS A 205 -17.99 11.75 -11.22
N THR A 206 -18.11 11.85 -9.90
CA THR A 206 -17.91 13.09 -9.17
C THR A 206 -17.08 12.79 -7.93
N PRO A 207 -15.89 13.39 -7.79
CA PRO A 207 -15.04 13.24 -6.61
C PRO A 207 -15.77 13.73 -5.36
N MET A 208 -15.46 13.10 -4.23
CA MET A 208 -15.90 13.49 -2.88
C MET A 208 -15.80 15.01 -2.67
N ALA A 209 -16.89 15.66 -2.27
CA ALA A 209 -16.87 17.05 -1.82
C ALA A 209 -17.38 17.12 -0.38
N LYS A 210 -16.54 16.77 0.60
CA LYS A 210 -16.67 17.28 2.00
C LYS A 210 -16.06 18.70 2.03
N PRO A 211 -16.39 19.57 3.02
CA PRO A 211 -16.18 21.01 2.90
C PRO A 211 -14.77 21.29 2.40
N LYS A 212 -14.67 22.00 1.26
CA LYS A 212 -13.40 22.36 0.64
C LYS A 212 -12.55 23.01 1.72
N SER A 213 -11.61 22.26 2.26
CA SER A 213 -10.45 22.86 2.90
C SER A 213 -9.84 23.75 1.83
N LEU A 214 -9.93 25.07 2.02
CA LEU A 214 -9.27 26.05 1.14
C LEU A 214 -7.75 25.98 1.27
N MET A 215 -7.22 25.04 2.06
CA MET A 215 -5.79 24.78 2.15
C MET A 215 -5.23 24.47 0.77
N THR A 216 -4.27 25.28 0.38
CA THR A 216 -3.53 25.08 -0.85
C THR A 216 -2.44 24.04 -0.64
N PHE A 217 -1.94 23.46 -1.72
CA PHE A 217 -0.82 22.53 -1.66
C PHE A 217 0.44 23.22 -1.13
N GLY A 218 0.59 24.52 -1.41
CA GLY A 218 1.64 25.34 -0.84
C GLY A 218 1.59 25.36 0.69
N ASP A 219 0.43 25.68 1.26
CA ASP A 219 0.23 25.70 2.72
C ASP A 219 0.50 24.31 3.33
N LEU A 220 0.04 23.25 2.67
CA LEU A 220 0.23 21.89 3.16
C LEU A 220 1.71 21.48 3.15
N ALA A 221 2.42 21.82 2.08
CA ALA A 221 3.84 21.54 1.92
C ALA A 221 4.69 22.29 2.94
N ASP A 222 4.36 23.55 3.22
CA ASP A 222 5.07 24.38 4.20
C ASP A 222 4.82 23.85 5.62
N ARG A 223 3.55 23.56 5.98
CA ARG A 223 3.21 22.92 7.25
C ARG A 223 3.87 21.56 7.44
N PHE A 224 3.94 20.74 6.38
CA PHE A 224 4.67 19.47 6.41
C PHE A 224 6.15 19.67 6.74
N VAL A 225 6.79 20.69 6.16
CA VAL A 225 8.21 20.98 6.41
C VAL A 225 8.41 21.47 7.84
N GLU A 226 7.54 22.33 8.36
CA GLU A 226 7.57 22.80 9.76
C GLU A 226 7.48 21.63 10.74
N ASP A 227 6.42 20.83 10.65
CA ASP A 227 6.22 19.66 11.51
C ASP A 227 7.38 18.66 11.39
N TYR A 228 7.87 18.43 10.16
CA TYR A 228 9.02 17.56 9.94
C TYR A 228 10.30 18.11 10.60
N CYS A 229 10.53 19.42 10.55
CA CYS A 229 11.70 20.04 11.18
C CYS A 229 11.64 19.91 12.70
N ASP A 230 10.48 20.15 13.30
CA ASP A 230 10.27 20.02 14.74
C ASP A 230 10.50 18.59 15.21
N GLU A 231 9.89 17.62 14.52
CA GLU A 231 10.14 16.19 14.78
C GLU A 231 11.61 15.81 14.56
N ALA A 232 12.25 16.37 13.54
CA ALA A 232 13.64 16.07 13.17
C ALA A 232 14.63 16.54 14.25
N VAL A 233 14.38 17.69 14.88
CA VAL A 233 15.18 18.19 16.02
C VAL A 233 15.09 17.23 17.20
N VAL A 234 13.88 16.81 17.57
CA VAL A 234 13.66 15.85 18.67
C VAL A 234 14.32 14.50 18.38
N LYS A 235 14.25 14.04 17.12
CA LYS A 235 14.84 12.76 16.70
C LYS A 235 16.36 12.82 16.45
N GLY A 236 17.00 13.99 16.59
CA GLY A 236 18.43 14.17 16.31
C GLY A 236 18.80 13.91 14.84
N THR A 237 17.88 14.19 13.92
CA THR A 237 18.08 14.02 12.49
C THR A 237 19.15 14.99 11.99
N SER A 238 20.06 14.53 11.12
CA SER A 238 21.14 15.40 10.63
C SER A 238 20.63 16.57 9.79
N GLN A 239 21.24 17.75 9.93
CA GLN A 239 20.91 18.96 9.17
C GLN A 239 20.84 18.71 7.66
N LYS A 240 21.78 17.93 7.11
CA LYS A 240 21.79 17.54 5.71
C LYS A 240 20.49 16.87 5.23
N THR A 241 19.87 16.05 6.07
CA THR A 241 18.60 15.38 5.74
C THR A 241 17.46 16.37 5.77
N ILE A 242 17.44 17.27 6.76
CA ILE A 242 16.44 18.35 6.86
C ILE A 242 16.51 19.24 5.62
N ASP A 243 17.71 19.66 5.21
CA ASP A 243 17.93 20.49 4.03
C ASP A 243 17.51 19.76 2.74
N SER A 244 17.79 18.45 2.63
CA SER A 244 17.36 17.63 1.47
C SER A 244 15.84 17.54 1.41
N THR A 245 15.18 17.21 2.52
CA THR A 245 13.71 17.13 2.59
C THR A 245 13.08 18.47 2.24
N ARG A 246 13.60 19.58 2.76
CA ARG A 246 13.12 20.94 2.45
C ARG A 246 13.28 21.26 0.95
N ALA A 247 14.43 20.95 0.37
CA ALA A 247 14.69 21.18 -1.06
C ALA A 247 13.81 20.30 -1.96
N GLU A 248 13.57 19.05 -1.56
CA GLU A 248 12.70 18.12 -2.25
C GLU A 248 11.23 18.57 -2.19
N THR A 249 10.74 18.96 -1.01
CA THR A 249 9.38 19.48 -0.84
C THR A 249 9.20 20.77 -1.63
N SER A 250 10.18 21.68 -1.61
CA SER A 250 10.13 22.91 -2.41
C SER A 250 9.99 22.63 -3.91
N PHE A 251 10.69 21.63 -4.45
CA PHE A 251 10.52 21.22 -5.84
C PHE A 251 9.12 20.65 -6.11
N VAL A 252 8.63 19.76 -5.24
CA VAL A 252 7.28 19.17 -5.39
C VAL A 252 6.21 20.25 -5.33
N LYS A 253 6.37 21.22 -4.42
CA LYS A 253 5.50 22.39 -4.26
C LYS A 253 5.43 23.23 -5.54
N GLU A 254 6.59 23.57 -6.11
CA GLU A 254 6.68 24.30 -7.40
C GLU A 254 6.00 23.51 -8.54
N ALA A 255 6.23 22.20 -8.61
CA ALA A 255 5.78 21.35 -9.72
C ALA A 255 4.28 20.98 -9.67
N ILE A 256 3.67 20.91 -8.48
CA ILE A 256 2.21 20.72 -8.33
C ILE A 256 1.46 22.06 -8.45
N GLY A 257 2.16 23.17 -8.20
CA GLY A 257 1.59 24.50 -8.11
C GLY A 257 1.16 24.83 -6.69
N GLU A 258 1.67 25.93 -6.15
CA GLU A 258 1.42 26.37 -4.78
C GLU A 258 -0.07 26.64 -4.53
N ALA A 259 -0.75 27.25 -5.49
CA ALA A 259 -2.16 27.63 -5.39
C ALA A 259 -3.15 26.46 -5.60
N THR A 260 -2.66 25.26 -5.94
CA THR A 260 -3.51 24.09 -6.19
C THR A 260 -4.23 23.70 -4.90
N ILE A 261 -5.56 23.61 -4.93
CA ILE A 261 -6.33 23.19 -3.76
C ILE A 261 -6.05 21.72 -3.46
N VAL A 262 -5.69 21.39 -2.22
CA VAL A 262 -5.28 20.02 -1.85
C VAL A 262 -6.39 18.99 -2.15
N SER A 263 -7.66 19.37 -1.94
CA SER A 263 -8.81 18.49 -2.19
C SER A 263 -9.05 18.19 -3.67
N ASP A 264 -8.50 19.00 -4.59
CA ASP A 264 -8.59 18.79 -6.04
C ASP A 264 -7.43 17.92 -6.57
N ILE A 265 -6.46 17.55 -5.71
CA ILE A 265 -5.36 16.65 -6.09
C ILE A 265 -5.87 15.21 -6.10
N ASP A 266 -6.07 14.66 -7.29
CA ASP A 266 -6.46 13.28 -7.52
C ASP A 266 -5.33 12.44 -8.15
N TYR A 267 -5.66 11.22 -8.58
CA TYR A 267 -4.70 10.32 -9.22
C TYR A 267 -4.17 10.88 -10.55
N GLU A 268 -4.99 11.57 -11.33
CA GLU A 268 -4.59 12.11 -12.63
C GLU A 268 -3.63 13.29 -12.44
N VAL A 269 -3.85 14.17 -11.46
CA VAL A 269 -2.87 15.21 -11.08
C VAL A 269 -1.53 14.57 -10.70
N CYS A 270 -1.54 13.52 -9.88
CA CYS A 270 -0.30 12.83 -9.48
C CYS A 270 0.41 12.14 -10.66
N LYS A 271 -0.35 11.66 -11.64
CA LYS A 271 0.17 11.04 -12.86
C LYS A 271 0.78 12.07 -13.82
N GLU A 272 0.21 13.26 -13.93
CA GLU A 272 0.80 14.37 -14.69
C GLU A 272 2.09 14.85 -14.03
N PHE A 273 2.12 15.00 -12.71
CA PHE A 273 3.36 15.26 -11.97
C PHE A 273 4.44 14.20 -12.26
N ARG A 274 4.07 12.91 -12.29
CA ARG A 274 4.99 11.83 -12.66
C ARG A 274 5.52 11.98 -14.09
N LYS A 275 4.70 12.39 -15.06
CA LYS A 275 5.15 12.65 -16.44
C LYS A 275 6.09 13.84 -16.49
N LEU A 276 5.81 14.91 -15.75
CA LEU A 276 6.66 16.08 -15.64
C LEU A 276 8.05 15.70 -15.10
N LEU A 277 8.11 14.91 -14.03
CA LEU A 277 9.37 14.38 -13.47
C LEU A 277 10.23 13.65 -14.49
N ALA A 278 9.60 12.89 -15.40
CA ALA A 278 10.32 12.12 -16.40
C ALA A 278 10.99 13.01 -17.47
N ARG A 279 10.45 14.21 -17.68
CA ARG A 279 10.94 15.21 -18.64
C ARG A 279 11.83 16.27 -17.98
N THR A 280 11.78 16.41 -16.66
CA THR A 280 12.60 17.39 -15.93
C THR A 280 14.09 17.12 -16.16
N PRO A 281 14.91 18.14 -16.46
CA PRO A 281 16.35 17.99 -16.63
C PRO A 281 17.08 17.71 -15.32
N SER A 282 18.14 16.91 -15.41
CA SER A 282 19.16 16.83 -14.36
C SER A 282 19.83 18.19 -14.15
N ASN A 283 20.12 18.54 -12.89
CA ASN A 283 20.70 19.83 -12.51
C ASN A 283 19.86 21.06 -12.95
N ARG A 284 18.53 20.95 -13.03
CA ARG A 284 17.61 22.04 -13.42
C ARG A 284 18.00 23.40 -12.86
N LYS A 285 18.12 23.53 -11.52
CA LYS A 285 18.43 24.82 -10.88
C LYS A 285 19.73 25.47 -11.36
N LYS A 286 20.72 24.68 -11.79
CA LYS A 286 22.02 25.19 -12.28
C LYS A 286 21.93 25.68 -13.73
N ILE A 287 21.07 25.08 -14.55
CA ILE A 287 21.02 25.30 -16.01
C ILE A 287 19.84 26.21 -16.39
N TYR A 288 18.68 25.99 -15.76
CA TYR A 288 17.40 26.62 -16.05
C TYR A 288 16.75 27.23 -14.81
N GLY A 289 17.55 27.74 -13.87
CA GLY A 289 17.04 28.23 -12.57
C GLY A 289 16.08 29.43 -12.64
N HIS A 290 15.97 30.08 -13.80
CA HIS A 290 15.05 31.19 -14.07
C HIS A 290 13.71 30.74 -14.70
N LEU A 291 13.58 29.47 -15.06
CA LEU A 291 12.39 28.91 -15.70
C LEU A 291 11.57 28.08 -14.70
N SER A 292 10.26 27.97 -14.94
CA SER A 292 9.40 27.03 -14.22
C SER A 292 9.83 25.57 -14.46
N VAL A 293 9.23 24.62 -13.72
CA VAL A 293 9.53 23.19 -13.92
C VAL A 293 9.10 22.72 -15.31
N GLU A 294 7.90 23.10 -15.78
CA GLU A 294 7.46 22.80 -17.14
C GLU A 294 8.35 23.45 -18.20
N GLU A 295 8.62 24.75 -18.10
CA GLU A 295 9.42 25.48 -19.09
C GLU A 295 10.84 24.93 -19.19
N ALA A 296 11.45 24.58 -18.04
CA ALA A 296 12.76 23.95 -18.00
C ALA A 296 12.75 22.55 -18.64
N ALA A 297 11.66 21.78 -18.50
CA ALA A 297 11.51 20.49 -19.15
C ALA A 297 11.39 20.62 -20.67
N ASP A 298 10.63 21.62 -21.15
CA ASP A 298 10.50 21.92 -22.57
C ASP A 298 11.81 22.41 -23.19
N GLN A 299 12.52 23.32 -22.51
CA GLN A 299 13.81 23.82 -22.99
C GLN A 299 14.88 22.74 -22.98
N ALA A 300 14.93 21.89 -21.94
CA ALA A 300 15.89 20.79 -21.87
C ALA A 300 15.70 19.75 -22.98
N ALA A 301 14.46 19.52 -23.41
CA ALA A 301 14.17 18.65 -24.53
C ALA A 301 14.73 19.22 -25.84
N LYS A 302 14.61 20.54 -26.06
CA LYS A 302 15.21 21.24 -27.21
C LYS A 302 16.75 21.19 -27.16
N ASP A 303 17.32 21.35 -25.97
CA ASP A 303 18.77 21.38 -25.75
C ASP A 303 19.41 19.98 -25.67
N GLY A 304 18.61 18.90 -25.78
CA GLY A 304 19.09 17.52 -25.71
C GLY A 304 19.75 17.14 -24.38
N LYS A 305 19.33 17.76 -23.26
CA LYS A 305 19.92 17.52 -21.94
C LYS A 305 19.37 16.26 -21.27
N PRO A 306 20.17 15.56 -20.44
CA PRO A 306 19.71 14.38 -19.72
C PRO A 306 18.64 14.75 -18.68
N THR A 307 17.64 13.88 -18.54
CA THR A 307 16.54 14.03 -17.58
C THR A 307 16.86 13.40 -16.22
N LEU A 308 15.93 13.52 -15.26
CA LEU A 308 16.07 12.94 -13.93
C LEU A 308 16.16 11.40 -13.98
N SER A 309 17.08 10.85 -13.18
CA SER A 309 17.23 9.41 -13.03
C SER A 309 16.04 8.76 -12.28
N HIS A 310 15.85 7.45 -12.43
CA HIS A 310 14.83 6.68 -11.69
C HIS A 310 14.90 6.91 -10.18
N ILE A 311 16.11 6.99 -9.61
CA ILE A 311 16.26 7.18 -8.17
C ILE A 311 15.76 8.57 -7.77
N THR A 312 16.12 9.59 -8.55
CA THR A 312 15.73 10.98 -8.30
C THR A 312 14.23 11.18 -8.47
N GLN A 313 13.63 10.63 -9.53
CA GLN A 313 12.17 10.62 -9.70
C GLN A 313 11.47 9.94 -8.52
N ASN A 314 11.99 8.78 -8.08
CA ASN A 314 11.42 8.07 -6.94
C ASN A 314 11.51 8.88 -5.64
N THR A 315 12.59 9.63 -5.43
CA THR A 315 12.71 10.53 -4.28
C THR A 315 11.58 11.56 -4.30
N TYR A 316 11.39 12.28 -5.40
CA TYR A 316 10.32 13.28 -5.50
C TYR A 316 8.91 12.69 -5.36
N LEU A 317 8.64 11.52 -5.96
CA LEU A 317 7.37 10.81 -5.77
C LEU A 317 7.12 10.43 -4.30
N ARG A 318 8.16 9.96 -3.59
CA ARG A 318 8.06 9.65 -2.16
C ARG A 318 7.83 10.91 -1.32
N THR A 319 8.42 12.03 -1.69
CA THR A 319 8.19 13.32 -1.05
C THR A 319 6.75 13.79 -1.25
N LEU A 320 6.20 13.72 -2.46
CA LEU A 320 4.79 13.99 -2.72
C LEU A 320 3.88 13.11 -1.85
N THR A 321 4.12 11.80 -1.83
CA THR A 321 3.36 10.87 -0.99
C THR A 321 3.47 11.21 0.50
N ALA A 322 4.63 11.67 0.99
CA ALA A 322 4.80 12.09 2.38
C ALA A 322 3.98 13.34 2.71
N VAL A 323 3.98 14.35 1.83
CA VAL A 323 3.17 15.57 1.97
C VAL A 323 1.68 15.24 1.97
N LEU A 324 1.21 14.41 1.04
CA LEU A 324 -0.21 14.01 0.98
C LEU A 324 -0.62 13.13 2.18
N LYS A 325 0.28 12.26 2.69
CA LYS A 325 0.06 11.53 3.95
C LYS A 325 -0.08 12.46 5.14
N HIS A 326 0.69 13.56 5.18
CA HIS A 326 0.51 14.60 6.17
C HIS A 326 -0.87 15.27 6.04
N GLY A 327 -1.30 15.57 4.81
CA GLY A 327 -2.66 16.07 4.50
C GLY A 327 -3.77 15.16 5.01
N VAL A 328 -3.60 13.84 4.92
CA VAL A 328 -4.54 12.87 5.51
C VAL A 328 -4.54 12.94 7.04
N ARG A 329 -3.36 13.02 7.66
CA ARG A 329 -3.21 13.08 9.13
C ARG A 329 -3.92 14.29 9.74
N ILE A 330 -3.83 15.45 9.08
CA ILE A 330 -4.46 16.70 9.54
C ILE A 330 -5.90 16.86 9.02
N GLY A 331 -6.43 15.89 8.27
CA GLY A 331 -7.82 15.86 7.83
C GLY A 331 -8.15 16.69 6.58
N CYS A 332 -7.16 17.15 5.81
CA CYS A 332 -7.40 17.92 4.58
C CYS A 332 -7.84 17.07 3.39
N ILE A 333 -7.41 15.80 3.36
CA ILE A 333 -7.79 14.80 2.34
C ILE A 333 -8.04 13.46 3.00
N SER A 334 -8.84 12.60 2.35
CA SER A 334 -9.27 11.31 2.92
C SER A 334 -8.40 10.13 2.50
N GLN A 335 -7.63 10.27 1.43
CA GLN A 335 -6.85 9.23 0.78
C GLN A 335 -5.53 9.83 0.28
N VAL A 336 -4.58 8.97 -0.13
CA VAL A 336 -3.30 9.39 -0.71
C VAL A 336 -3.29 9.03 -2.20
N PRO A 337 -3.64 9.96 -3.10
CA PRO A 337 -3.75 9.67 -4.54
C PRO A 337 -2.44 9.24 -5.21
N SER A 338 -1.29 9.58 -4.62
CA SER A 338 0.03 9.23 -5.15
C SER A 338 0.55 7.86 -4.72
N GLU A 339 -0.21 7.11 -3.90
CA GLU A 339 0.22 5.80 -3.41
C GLU A 339 0.46 4.82 -4.57
N GLY A 340 1.59 4.10 -4.53
CA GLY A 340 1.92 3.10 -5.55
C GLY A 340 2.53 3.64 -6.85
N LEU A 341 2.60 4.97 -7.06
CA LEU A 341 3.25 5.53 -8.26
C LEU A 341 4.73 5.15 -8.33
N GLN A 342 5.14 4.70 -9.52
CA GLN A 342 6.52 4.32 -9.84
C GLN A 342 7.12 5.27 -10.88
N PRO A 343 8.43 5.55 -10.84
CA PRO A 343 9.12 6.32 -11.88
C PRO A 343 8.92 5.78 -13.29
N LEU A 344 8.99 6.67 -14.28
CA LEU A 344 8.86 6.29 -15.70
C LEU A 344 10.21 5.98 -16.36
N SER A 345 11.32 6.53 -15.85
CA SER A 345 12.64 6.19 -16.36
C SER A 345 12.99 4.72 -16.04
N GLY A 346 13.63 4.02 -16.96
CA GLY A 346 14.11 2.66 -16.74
C GLY A 346 15.05 2.53 -15.53
N LYS A 347 14.98 1.40 -14.82
CA LYS A 347 15.94 1.06 -13.76
C LYS A 347 17.31 0.78 -14.39
N THR A 348 18.25 1.71 -14.24
CA THR A 348 19.67 1.43 -14.53
C THR A 348 20.19 0.42 -13.51
N LYS A 349 20.82 -0.67 -13.95
CA LYS A 349 21.38 -1.67 -13.04
C LYS A 349 22.49 -1.03 -12.19
N ALA A 350 22.63 -1.46 -10.93
CA ALA A 350 23.69 -0.96 -10.05
C ALA A 350 25.10 -1.20 -10.64
N SER A 351 25.28 -2.31 -11.36
CA SER A 351 26.50 -2.66 -12.09
C SER A 351 26.83 -1.70 -13.24
N GLU A 352 25.81 -1.16 -13.91
CA GLU A 352 25.96 -0.16 -14.98
C GLU A 352 26.35 1.21 -14.41
N LYS A 353 26.00 1.52 -13.15
CA LYS A 353 26.39 2.77 -12.48
C LYS A 353 27.80 2.76 -11.91
N ARG A 354 28.37 1.57 -11.63
CA ARG A 354 29.66 1.41 -10.96
C ARG A 354 30.42 0.21 -11.55
N ARG A 355 31.09 0.44 -12.68
CA ARG A 355 31.98 -0.57 -13.28
C ARG A 355 33.14 -0.86 -12.31
N PRO A 356 33.36 -2.12 -11.92
CA PRO A 356 34.54 -2.50 -11.15
C PRO A 356 35.82 -2.19 -11.92
N PHE A 357 36.88 -1.80 -11.21
CA PHE A 357 38.20 -1.67 -11.82
C PHE A 357 38.71 -3.04 -12.25
N SER A 358 39.27 -3.11 -13.45
CA SER A 358 40.01 -4.28 -13.92
C SER A 358 41.36 -4.41 -13.20
N PRO A 359 41.98 -5.61 -13.18
CA PRO A 359 43.30 -5.79 -12.58
C PRO A 359 44.37 -4.85 -13.14
N SER A 360 44.37 -4.56 -14.45
CA SER A 360 45.32 -3.64 -15.07
C SER A 360 45.12 -2.18 -14.65
N GLU A 361 43.86 -1.75 -14.48
CA GLU A 361 43.54 -0.43 -13.94
C GLU A 361 43.94 -0.29 -12.48
N LEU A 362 43.74 -1.34 -11.67
CA LEU A 362 44.23 -1.37 -10.29
C LEU A 362 45.76 -1.27 -10.24
N ILE A 363 46.47 -2.04 -11.07
CA ILE A 363 47.93 -1.94 -11.20
C ILE A 363 48.34 -0.51 -11.55
N THR A 364 47.62 0.15 -12.46
CA THR A 364 47.89 1.54 -12.86
C THR A 364 47.69 2.52 -11.69
N ILE A 365 46.57 2.41 -10.97
CA ILE A 365 46.25 3.25 -9.80
C ILE A 365 47.32 3.09 -8.72
N PHE A 366 47.68 1.86 -8.37
CA PHE A 366 48.63 1.56 -7.30
C PHE A 366 50.11 1.62 -7.74
N ASN A 367 50.37 1.99 -9.00
CA ASN A 367 51.69 2.40 -9.50
C ASN A 367 51.85 3.91 -9.64
N ALA A 368 50.83 4.70 -9.27
CA ALA A 368 50.94 6.16 -9.28
C ALA A 368 52.08 6.65 -8.37
N PRO A 369 52.64 7.86 -8.62
CA PRO A 369 53.71 8.45 -7.80
C PRO A 369 53.45 8.41 -6.29
N LEU A 370 52.20 8.58 -5.86
CA LEU A 370 51.78 8.43 -4.47
C LEU A 370 52.26 7.11 -3.81
N TYR A 371 52.36 6.02 -4.58
CA TYR A 371 52.78 4.69 -4.10
C TYR A 371 54.25 4.37 -4.40
N ARG A 372 54.85 5.04 -5.38
CA ARG A 372 56.20 4.74 -5.90
C ARG A 372 57.26 5.77 -5.53
N GLY A 373 56.86 6.98 -5.14
CA GLY A 373 57.72 8.13 -4.91
C GLY A 373 57.10 9.38 -5.51
N CYS A 374 56.81 10.38 -4.67
CA CYS A 374 56.18 11.64 -5.04
C CYS A 374 56.95 12.84 -4.48
N VAL A 375 56.60 14.04 -4.95
CA VAL A 375 57.21 15.29 -4.48
C VAL A 375 56.69 15.67 -3.08
N ASP A 376 55.38 15.53 -2.84
CA ASP A 376 54.74 15.79 -1.55
C ASP A 376 53.38 15.09 -1.44
N ASP A 377 52.81 14.99 -0.23
CA ASP A 377 51.47 14.44 0.04
C ASP A 377 50.34 15.52 -0.04
N GLY A 378 50.67 16.68 -0.59
CA GLY A 378 49.82 17.85 -0.69
C GLY A 378 49.14 17.98 -2.05
N ARG A 379 49.60 18.94 -2.87
CA ARG A 379 49.08 19.18 -4.22
C ARG A 379 49.89 18.46 -5.30
N ASN A 380 51.10 17.98 -4.98
CA ASN A 380 52.01 17.37 -5.94
C ASN A 380 52.14 15.85 -5.78
N TYR A 381 51.22 15.19 -5.07
CA TYR A 381 51.21 13.74 -4.86
C TYR A 381 51.17 12.91 -6.16
N ALA A 382 50.73 13.51 -7.26
CA ALA A 382 50.69 12.88 -8.58
C ALA A 382 51.96 13.12 -9.41
N LYS A 383 52.95 13.87 -8.90
CA LYS A 383 54.22 14.12 -9.58
C LYS A 383 55.29 13.16 -9.04
N PRO A 384 56.06 12.47 -9.90
CA PRO A 384 57.19 11.65 -9.48
C PRO A 384 58.19 12.45 -8.64
N GLY A 385 58.67 11.85 -7.56
CA GLY A 385 59.66 12.43 -6.65
C GLY A 385 60.29 11.35 -5.78
N PRO A 386 61.24 11.72 -4.90
CA PRO A 386 61.99 10.74 -4.12
C PRO A 386 61.20 10.15 -2.94
N ASP A 387 60.12 10.81 -2.50
CA ASP A 387 59.51 10.53 -1.21
C ASP A 387 58.29 9.61 -1.29
N VAL A 388 58.30 8.53 -0.51
CA VAL A 388 57.13 7.64 -0.34
C VAL A 388 56.42 7.99 0.97
N ILE A 389 55.47 8.92 0.90
CA ILE A 389 54.79 9.46 2.09
C ILE A 389 53.54 8.63 2.43
N ARG A 390 53.57 7.89 3.54
CA ARG A 390 52.50 6.94 3.94
C ARG A 390 51.46 7.55 4.88
N ARG A 391 50.81 8.64 4.45
CA ARG A 391 49.73 9.32 5.21
C ARG A 391 48.35 8.88 4.70
N ALA A 392 47.30 9.62 5.06
CA ALA A 392 45.91 9.26 4.74
C ALA A 392 45.67 8.98 3.25
N ARG A 393 46.25 9.77 2.32
CA ARG A 393 46.08 9.55 0.87
C ARG A 393 46.64 8.21 0.40
N PHE A 394 47.73 7.74 1.01
CA PHE A 394 48.34 6.45 0.71
C PHE A 394 47.47 5.29 1.21
N TRP A 395 47.08 5.33 2.48
CA TRP A 395 46.36 4.23 3.13
C TRP A 395 44.89 4.13 2.75
N PHE A 396 44.21 5.25 2.50
CA PHE A 396 42.76 5.26 2.28
C PHE A 396 42.31 4.37 1.12
N PRO A 397 42.92 4.43 -0.09
CA PRO A 397 42.53 3.56 -1.20
C PRO A 397 42.95 2.10 -0.98
N LEU A 398 44.07 1.85 -0.28
CA LEU A 398 44.51 0.49 0.06
C LEU A 398 43.51 -0.19 1.00
N ILE A 399 43.11 0.51 2.07
CA ILE A 399 42.08 0.02 2.99
C ILE A 399 40.80 -0.24 2.19
N GLY A 400 40.33 0.70 1.37
CA GLY A 400 39.14 0.52 0.55
C GLY A 400 39.20 -0.69 -0.39
N LEU A 401 40.34 -0.91 -1.04
CA LEU A 401 40.57 -2.06 -1.92
C LEU A 401 40.49 -3.39 -1.17
N PHE A 402 41.13 -3.48 0.00
CA PHE A 402 41.27 -4.74 0.71
C PHE A 402 40.12 -5.09 1.64
N THR A 403 39.39 -4.09 2.15
CA THR A 403 38.34 -4.29 3.16
C THR A 403 36.93 -4.04 2.62
N GLY A 404 36.79 -3.32 1.50
CA GLY A 404 35.49 -2.90 0.98
C GLY A 404 34.73 -1.96 1.92
N MET A 405 35.40 -1.37 2.91
CA MET A 405 34.80 -0.41 3.84
C MET A 405 34.29 0.83 3.12
N ARG A 406 33.23 1.45 3.67
CA ARG A 406 32.71 2.70 3.14
C ARG A 406 33.71 3.82 3.38
N ALA A 407 33.81 4.77 2.47
CA ALA A 407 34.75 5.90 2.57
C ALA A 407 34.68 6.63 3.93
N ASN A 408 33.47 6.90 4.46
CA ASN A 408 33.33 7.52 5.78
C ASN A 408 33.79 6.64 6.95
N GLU A 409 33.67 5.30 6.83
CA GLU A 409 34.18 4.39 7.86
C GLU A 409 35.71 4.46 7.88
N ILE A 410 36.36 4.46 6.71
CA ILE A 410 37.82 4.59 6.58
C ILE A 410 38.31 5.95 7.09
N ALA A 411 37.61 7.04 6.77
CA ALA A 411 37.99 8.40 7.15
C ALA A 411 38.04 8.64 8.67
N GLN A 412 37.31 7.83 9.45
CA GLN A 412 37.16 7.98 10.89
C GLN A 412 37.96 6.95 11.69
N LEU A 413 38.68 6.05 11.02
CA LEU A 413 39.53 5.05 11.67
C LEU A 413 40.63 5.72 12.50
N LYS A 414 40.81 5.23 13.72
CA LYS A 414 41.94 5.55 14.59
C LYS A 414 42.88 4.35 14.65
N VAL A 415 44.13 4.58 15.04
CA VAL A 415 45.10 3.49 15.26
C VAL A 415 44.57 2.49 16.30
N ALA A 416 43.84 2.96 17.31
CA ALA A 416 43.19 2.11 18.32
C ALA A 416 42.09 1.18 17.77
N ASP A 417 41.58 1.43 16.56
CA ASP A 417 40.61 0.54 15.91
C ASP A 417 41.27 -0.65 15.22
N LEU A 418 42.60 -0.63 15.06
CA LEU A 418 43.35 -1.79 14.58
C LEU A 418 43.57 -2.74 15.74
N LYS A 419 42.85 -3.87 15.71
CA LYS A 419 42.88 -4.86 16.78
C LYS A 419 43.46 -6.18 16.28
N GLU A 420 44.06 -6.92 17.20
CA GLU A 420 44.62 -8.24 16.93
C GLU A 420 43.63 -9.32 17.36
N MET A 421 43.43 -10.33 16.51
CA MET A 421 42.73 -11.57 16.82
C MET A 421 43.72 -12.61 17.36
N LYS A 422 43.20 -13.63 18.06
CA LYS A 422 43.99 -14.81 18.42
C LYS A 422 44.65 -15.41 17.15
N GLY A 423 45.98 -15.51 17.15
CA GLY A 423 46.75 -16.05 16.03
C GLY A 423 47.49 -15.01 15.15
N GLY A 424 47.67 -13.76 15.61
CA GLY A 424 48.52 -12.78 14.91
C GLY A 424 47.86 -12.11 13.70
N HIS A 425 46.53 -12.11 13.64
CA HIS A 425 45.77 -11.52 12.54
C HIS A 425 45.13 -10.21 12.96
N PHE A 426 45.28 -9.16 12.15
CA PHE A 426 44.70 -7.84 12.44
C PHE A 426 43.34 -7.64 11.77
N TYR A 427 42.47 -6.88 12.43
CA TYR A 427 41.18 -6.43 11.91
C TYR A 427 40.92 -4.98 12.27
N PHE A 428 40.09 -4.31 11.46
CA PHE A 428 39.54 -3.00 11.82
C PHE A 428 38.23 -3.19 12.60
N ASP A 429 38.18 -2.63 13.79
CA ASP A 429 36.96 -2.52 14.58
C ASP A 429 36.16 -1.28 14.15
N VAL A 430 35.10 -1.51 13.36
CA VAL A 430 34.19 -0.44 12.96
C VAL A 430 33.18 -0.24 14.07
N ASN A 431 33.31 0.86 14.81
CA ASN A 431 32.48 1.22 15.97
C ASN A 431 31.96 2.66 15.91
N ASP A 432 31.05 3.02 16.82
CA ASP A 432 30.50 4.36 17.04
C ASP A 432 31.07 5.03 18.32
N ALA A 433 32.21 4.54 18.81
CA ALA A 433 32.91 5.10 19.97
C ALA A 433 33.79 6.31 19.59
N ASP A 434 34.25 7.06 20.58
CA ASP A 434 35.19 8.18 20.47
C ASP A 434 34.83 9.25 19.42
N GLY A 435 33.52 9.55 19.30
CA GLY A 435 32.98 10.56 18.38
C GLY A 435 32.76 10.08 16.95
N LYS A 436 32.97 8.79 16.66
CA LYS A 436 32.67 8.20 15.33
C LYS A 436 31.17 8.05 15.13
N LYS A 437 30.74 8.10 13.87
CA LYS A 437 29.32 7.98 13.52
C LYS A 437 29.12 6.89 12.48
N LEU A 438 28.36 5.87 12.87
CA LEU A 438 27.88 4.83 11.97
C LEU A 438 26.47 5.16 11.45
N LYS A 439 26.15 4.65 10.27
CA LYS A 439 24.83 4.88 9.65
C LYS A 439 23.70 4.16 10.40
N THR A 440 23.99 3.00 11.00
CA THR A 440 23.05 2.20 11.80
C THR A 440 23.82 1.45 12.90
N LYS A 441 23.17 1.12 14.02
CA LYS A 441 23.77 0.29 15.09
C LYS A 441 24.24 -1.09 14.60
N THR A 442 23.59 -1.62 13.56
CA THR A 442 23.97 -2.87 12.89
C THR A 442 25.23 -2.76 12.02
N SER A 443 25.79 -1.56 11.85
CA SER A 443 27.00 -1.36 11.06
C SER A 443 28.29 -1.68 11.83
N THR A 444 28.20 -1.87 13.16
CA THR A 444 29.32 -2.26 14.02
C THR A 444 29.80 -3.65 13.63
N ARG A 445 31.09 -3.77 13.26
CA ARG A 445 31.65 -5.03 12.76
C ARG A 445 33.17 -5.07 12.83
N ALA A 446 33.70 -6.28 13.03
CA ALA A 446 35.11 -6.57 12.79
C ALA A 446 35.33 -6.83 11.29
N VAL A 447 36.19 -6.04 10.65
CA VAL A 447 36.56 -6.23 9.24
C VAL A 447 37.98 -6.80 9.18
N CYS A 448 38.07 -8.10 8.95
CA CYS A 448 39.35 -8.82 8.78
C CYS A 448 39.55 -9.19 7.31
N ARG A 449 40.81 -9.23 6.87
CA ARG A 449 41.20 -10.02 5.69
C ARG A 449 42.53 -10.71 5.93
N GLN A 450 42.56 -11.99 5.62
CA GLN A 450 43.69 -12.89 5.86
C GLN A 450 44.86 -12.58 4.92
N GLY A 451 46.05 -12.37 5.49
CA GLY A 451 47.33 -12.56 4.79
C GLY A 451 48.08 -11.34 4.22
N LEU A 452 47.55 -10.11 4.27
CA LEU A 452 48.22 -8.97 3.61
C LEU A 452 48.82 -7.90 4.56
N TRP A 453 48.26 -7.71 5.75
CA TRP A 453 48.71 -6.65 6.67
C TRP A 453 50.17 -6.81 7.10
N ASN A 454 50.62 -8.05 7.32
CA ASN A 454 52.00 -8.35 7.72
C ASN A 454 53.04 -8.08 6.61
N ARG A 455 52.62 -7.80 5.35
CA ARG A 455 53.52 -7.48 4.22
C ARG A 455 53.60 -5.99 3.89
N LEU A 456 52.72 -5.16 4.45
CA LEU A 456 52.66 -3.73 4.12
C LEU A 456 53.60 -2.84 4.97
N GLY A 457 54.33 -3.44 5.92
CA GLY A 457 55.33 -2.77 6.74
C GLY A 457 54.73 -2.12 7.97
#